data_AF-I6ZIR2-F1
#
_entry.id   AF-I6ZIR2-F1
#
_cell.length_a   1.000
_cell.length_b   1.000
_cell.length_c   1.000
_cell.angle_alpha   90.00
_cell.angle_beta   90.00
_cell.angle_gamma   90.00
#
_symmetry.space_group_name_H-M   'P 1'
#
loop_
_entity.id
_entity.type
_entity.pdbx_description
1 polymer ?
#
loop_
_entity_poly.entity_id
_entity_poly.type
_entity_poly.pdbx_seq_one_letter_code
_entity_poly.pdbx_strand_id
1 'polypeptide(L)'
;MLGAKFLLITTIGGVGSVIGCTSLSGQDWDPPHLWRIGTNNKFYLSNCFNNPTDKQNKWVKSDLRIYLTVKESINDGIKQDTKLELWAEGYGGKKIEKGEIINYARYGDKSLQNTLSGEDARLGTSTGHDSSEYAFWKWSVGIVLGEASAGEDSQFFGDTIQCKKQFFDLSELRQDEHYRLDKVTFKLTKDEGSENAELKEKYKGREIYSIKIETSESGKKPIKWADNFKPLVII
;
A
#
# COMPACT_ATOMS: atom_id res chain seq x y z
N MET A 1 32.17 3.69 61.18
CA MET A 1 32.37 5.11 60.79
C MET A 1 32.86 5.11 59.35
N LEU A 2 31.99 5.33 58.36
CA LEU A 2 31.70 6.64 57.75
C LEU A 2 32.97 7.41 57.37
N GLY A 3 33.21 7.56 56.06
CA GLY A 3 34.28 8.39 55.53
C GLY A 3 34.44 8.33 54.01
N ALA A 4 33.36 8.51 53.25
CA ALA A 4 33.44 8.79 51.82
C ALA A 4 33.88 10.25 51.58
N LYS A 5 34.73 10.49 50.56
CA LYS A 5 34.75 11.67 49.64
C LYS A 5 35.99 11.58 48.72
N PHE A 6 35.83 11.19 47.45
CA PHE A 6 35.61 12.05 46.27
C PHE A 6 36.86 12.86 45.84
N LEU A 7 37.54 12.48 44.74
CA LEU A 7 37.45 13.10 43.39
C LEU A 7 38.67 12.92 42.46
N LEU A 8 38.35 12.97 41.15
CA LEU A 8 39.16 13.10 39.90
C LEU A 8 39.58 11.76 39.29
N ILE A 9 38.86 11.16 38.33
CA ILE A 9 38.40 11.60 36.99
C ILE A 9 39.55 12.05 36.07
N THR A 10 39.55 11.45 34.87
CA THR A 10 40.34 11.68 33.65
C THR A 10 41.63 10.85 33.56
N THR A 11 41.94 10.09 32.51
CA THR A 11 41.32 9.95 31.19
C THR A 11 42.00 8.80 30.42
N ILE A 12 41.21 8.10 29.61
CA ILE A 12 41.55 7.51 28.30
C ILE A 12 42.43 6.25 28.32
N GLY A 13 41.81 5.12 27.96
CA GLY A 13 42.52 4.00 27.36
C GLY A 13 41.83 2.66 27.53
N GLY A 14 40.67 2.46 26.90
CA GLY A 14 40.06 1.12 26.74
C GLY A 14 38.72 0.94 27.45
N VAL A 15 37.74 1.76 27.11
CA VAL A 15 36.34 1.58 27.55
C VAL A 15 35.69 0.54 26.64
N GLY A 16 34.98 -0.40 27.25
CA GLY A 16 33.75 -0.91 26.66
C GLY A 16 33.74 -2.40 26.39
N SER A 17 33.69 -3.19 27.45
CA SER A 17 32.84 -4.39 27.48
C SER A 17 31.45 -4.01 26.96
N VAL A 18 31.16 -4.33 25.70
CA VAL A 18 29.80 -4.27 25.16
C VAL A 18 29.06 -5.48 25.73
N ILE A 19 28.63 -5.37 26.99
CA ILE A 19 27.40 -6.02 27.43
C ILE A 19 26.28 -5.11 26.88
N GLY A 20 26.08 -5.22 25.57
CA GLY A 20 25.01 -4.54 24.85
C GLY A 20 23.95 -5.59 24.56
N CYS A 21 22.80 -5.43 25.19
CA CYS A 21 21.63 -6.28 25.04
C CYS A 21 21.39 -6.65 23.57
N THR A 22 21.71 -7.89 23.18
CA THR A 22 21.00 -8.54 22.07
C THR A 22 19.75 -9.21 22.63
N SER A 23 18.95 -8.46 23.38
CA SER A 23 17.50 -8.58 23.27
C SER A 23 17.05 -7.76 22.06
N LEU A 24 17.62 -8.07 20.89
CA LEU A 24 16.83 -8.04 19.67
C LEU A 24 15.87 -9.22 19.80
N SER A 25 14.92 -9.12 20.74
CA SER A 25 13.68 -9.87 20.67
C SER A 25 13.21 -9.66 19.25
N GLY A 26 13.14 -10.75 18.49
CA GLY A 26 12.82 -10.73 17.07
C GLY A 26 11.76 -9.68 16.83
N GLN A 27 12.13 -8.66 16.06
CA GLN A 27 11.17 -8.01 15.21
C GLN A 27 10.64 -9.18 14.38
N ASP A 28 9.57 -9.80 14.87
CA ASP A 28 8.79 -10.81 14.16
C ASP A 28 8.42 -10.08 12.88
N TRP A 29 9.23 -10.24 11.85
CA TRP A 29 8.93 -9.72 10.53
C TRP A 29 7.67 -10.45 10.14
N ASP A 30 6.54 -9.78 10.36
CA ASP A 30 5.25 -10.34 10.07
C ASP A 30 5.30 -10.84 8.62
N PRO A 31 4.80 -12.07 8.37
CA PRO A 31 4.69 -12.55 7.01
C PRO A 31 4.03 -11.49 6.13
N PRO A 32 4.38 -11.39 4.84
CA PRO A 32 3.87 -10.34 3.96
C PRO A 32 2.34 -10.34 3.79
N HIS A 33 1.66 -11.40 4.22
CA HIS A 33 0.20 -11.53 4.22
C HIS A 33 -0.43 -11.21 5.60
N LEU A 34 0.34 -10.84 6.62
CA LEU A 34 -0.14 -10.60 7.97
C LEU A 34 -0.05 -9.11 8.32
N TRP A 35 -1.13 -8.57 8.87
CA TRP A 35 -1.25 -7.18 9.27
C TRP A 35 -1.66 -7.04 10.72
N ARG A 36 -0.79 -6.47 11.56
CA ARG A 36 -1.12 -6.05 12.93
C ARG A 36 -1.63 -4.61 12.92
N ILE A 37 -2.94 -4.43 12.83
CA ILE A 37 -3.54 -3.11 12.57
C ILE A 37 -3.33 -2.12 13.72
N GLY A 38 -3.21 -2.61 14.96
CA GLY A 38 -2.89 -1.78 16.11
C GLY A 38 -1.44 -1.27 16.16
N THR A 39 -0.52 -1.89 15.38
CA THR A 39 0.90 -1.49 15.32
C THR A 39 1.22 -0.65 14.08
N ASN A 40 0.54 -0.93 12.96
CA ASN A 40 0.73 -0.23 11.70
C ASN A 40 -0.62 0.03 11.04
N ASN A 41 -0.90 1.28 10.68
CA ASN A 41 -2.15 1.66 10.01
C ASN A 41 -2.14 1.37 8.50
N LYS A 42 -1.02 0.91 7.93
CA LYS A 42 -0.86 0.60 6.50
C LYS A 42 -0.46 -0.85 6.29
N PHE A 43 -1.23 -1.56 5.47
CA PHE A 43 -0.90 -2.90 5.00
C PHE A 43 -0.39 -2.88 3.57
N TYR A 44 0.92 -2.86 3.41
CA TYR A 44 1.57 -2.78 2.11
C TYR A 44 1.42 -4.08 1.31
N LEU A 45 0.80 -3.98 0.13
CA LEU A 45 0.53 -5.09 -0.78
C LEU A 45 1.63 -5.26 -1.82
N SER A 46 2.02 -4.18 -2.49
CA SER A 46 2.99 -4.23 -3.58
C SER A 46 3.65 -2.89 -3.84
N ASN A 47 4.79 -2.95 -4.54
CA ASN A 47 5.42 -1.79 -5.16
C ASN A 47 5.17 -1.86 -6.68
N CYS A 48 4.77 -0.74 -7.25
CA CYS A 48 4.44 -0.57 -8.65
C CYS A 48 5.31 0.54 -9.25
N PHE A 49 5.82 0.30 -10.45
CA PHE A 49 6.79 1.17 -11.11
C PHE A 49 6.37 1.45 -12.54
N ASN A 50 6.55 2.68 -12.99
CA ASN A 50 6.47 2.98 -14.42
C ASN A 50 7.80 2.58 -15.10
N ASN A 51 7.71 1.93 -16.27
CA ASN A 51 8.87 1.52 -17.04
C ASN A 51 9.43 2.71 -17.86
N PRO A 52 10.66 3.17 -17.59
CA PRO A 52 11.24 4.36 -18.23
C PRO A 52 11.68 4.15 -19.70
N THR A 53 11.40 3.00 -20.32
CA THR A 53 11.87 2.69 -21.69
C THR A 53 11.01 3.26 -22.81
N ASP A 54 9.93 3.98 -22.50
CA ASP A 54 9.18 4.70 -23.54
C ASP A 54 10.04 5.82 -24.14
N LYS A 55 10.32 5.72 -25.44
CA LYS A 55 11.28 6.57 -26.15
C LYS A 55 10.71 7.94 -26.50
N GLN A 56 9.39 8.13 -26.47
CA GLN A 56 8.76 9.39 -26.87
C GLN A 56 8.55 10.33 -25.68
N ASN A 57 8.23 9.79 -24.50
CA ASN A 57 8.07 10.53 -23.25
C ASN A 57 8.93 9.87 -22.16
N LYS A 58 10.08 10.47 -21.80
CA LYS A 58 10.94 9.92 -20.75
C LYS A 58 10.36 10.22 -19.38
N TRP A 59 9.43 9.38 -18.94
CA TRP A 59 9.03 9.30 -17.53
C TRP A 59 10.21 8.73 -16.74
N VAL A 60 10.82 9.56 -15.89
CA VAL A 60 11.91 9.13 -15.01
C VAL A 60 11.29 8.46 -13.78
N LYS A 61 11.16 7.14 -13.82
CA LYS A 61 10.87 6.20 -12.71
C LYS A 61 9.94 6.76 -11.60
N SER A 62 8.65 6.46 -11.72
CA SER A 62 7.72 6.55 -10.60
C SER A 62 7.83 5.30 -9.73
N ASP A 63 7.78 5.45 -8.41
CA ASP A 63 7.76 4.35 -7.43
C ASP A 63 6.55 4.55 -6.51
N LEU A 64 5.59 3.64 -6.61
CA LEU A 64 4.34 3.68 -5.88
C LEU A 64 4.20 2.44 -5.01
N ARG A 65 3.89 2.64 -3.74
CA ARG A 65 3.57 1.59 -2.78
C ARG A 65 2.07 1.55 -2.61
N ILE A 66 1.48 0.40 -2.91
CA ILE A 66 0.05 0.17 -2.79
C ILE A 66 -0.21 -0.48 -1.44
N TYR A 67 -1.17 0.05 -0.69
CA TYR A 67 -1.50 -0.46 0.64
C TYR A 67 -3.00 -0.37 0.94
N LEU A 68 -3.47 -1.20 1.86
CA LEU A 68 -4.78 -1.04 2.49
C LEU A 68 -4.65 -0.26 3.80
N THR A 69 -5.63 0.59 4.07
CA THR A 69 -5.82 1.28 5.35
C THR A 69 -7.30 1.25 5.72
N VAL A 70 -7.64 1.56 6.97
CA VAL A 70 -9.03 1.67 7.40
C VAL A 70 -9.72 2.84 6.68
N LYS A 71 -10.90 2.60 6.12
CA LYS A 71 -11.74 3.62 5.49
C LYS A 71 -12.49 4.36 6.60
N GLU A 72 -11.96 5.52 7.00
CA GLU A 72 -12.44 6.43 8.07
C GLU A 72 -12.06 6.08 9.52
N SER A 73 -12.04 7.09 10.38
CA SER A 73 -11.76 6.98 11.82
C SER A 73 -12.88 6.22 12.53
N ILE A 74 -12.63 4.97 12.92
CA ILE A 74 -13.65 4.16 13.60
C ILE A 74 -13.65 4.49 15.09
N ASN A 75 -14.66 5.23 15.53
CA ASN A 75 -14.85 5.57 16.95
C ASN A 75 -15.09 4.32 17.83
N ASP A 76 -15.66 3.26 17.26
CA ASP A 76 -16.00 2.02 17.97
C ASP A 76 -14.90 0.94 17.88
N GLY A 77 -13.72 1.29 17.38
CA GLY A 77 -12.64 0.33 17.13
C GLY A 77 -12.87 -0.54 15.88
N ILE A 78 -11.83 -1.27 15.50
CA ILE A 78 -11.82 -2.14 14.31
C ILE A 78 -12.53 -3.45 14.64
N LYS A 79 -13.47 -3.90 13.80
CA LYS A 79 -14.30 -5.08 14.03
C LYS A 79 -14.71 -5.74 12.70
N GLN A 80 -15.54 -6.79 12.77
CA GLN A 80 -16.16 -7.38 11.60
C GLN A 80 -16.87 -6.30 10.75
N ASP A 81 -16.79 -6.43 9.43
CA ASP A 81 -17.37 -5.51 8.44
C ASP A 81 -16.75 -4.11 8.42
N THR A 82 -15.68 -3.86 9.19
CA THR A 82 -14.84 -2.67 9.01
C THR A 82 -14.37 -2.58 7.57
N LYS A 83 -14.68 -1.45 6.93
CA LYS A 83 -14.27 -1.17 5.55
C LYS A 83 -12.82 -0.74 5.51
N LEU A 84 -12.12 -1.23 4.51
CA LEU A 84 -10.76 -0.81 4.18
C LEU A 84 -10.79 -0.05 2.85
N GLU A 85 -9.77 0.77 2.65
CA GLU A 85 -9.56 1.54 1.45
C GLU A 85 -8.18 1.25 0.86
N LEU A 86 -8.14 1.12 -0.46
CA LEU A 86 -6.90 0.93 -1.21
C LEU A 86 -6.29 2.29 -1.54
N TRP A 87 -5.04 2.47 -1.13
CA TRP A 87 -4.28 3.70 -1.30
C TRP A 87 -2.97 3.42 -2.03
N ALA A 88 -2.42 4.48 -2.62
CA ALA A 88 -1.07 4.50 -3.14
C ALA A 88 -0.30 5.67 -2.51
N GLU A 89 0.97 5.45 -2.19
CA GLU A 89 1.90 6.53 -1.84
C GLU A 89 3.23 6.36 -2.56
N GLY A 90 3.91 7.46 -2.85
CA GLY A 90 5.23 7.39 -3.44
C GLY A 90 5.66 8.64 -4.15
N TYR A 91 6.70 8.50 -4.96
CA TYR A 91 7.26 9.60 -5.73
C TYR A 91 6.83 9.49 -7.19
N GLY A 92 6.18 10.56 -7.69
CA GLY A 92 6.00 10.78 -9.11
C GLY A 92 7.35 11.00 -9.78
N GLY A 93 7.50 10.47 -10.98
CA GLY A 93 8.73 10.60 -11.75
C GLY A 93 9.01 12.02 -12.24
N LYS A 94 10.25 12.30 -12.66
CA LYS A 94 10.51 13.54 -13.43
C LYS A 94 10.01 13.33 -14.86
N LYS A 95 9.28 14.30 -15.41
CA LYS A 95 8.90 14.29 -16.83
C LYS A 95 9.91 15.11 -17.61
N ILE A 96 10.55 14.48 -18.60
CA ILE A 96 11.49 15.13 -19.50
C ILE A 96 10.89 15.16 -20.90
N GLU A 97 10.74 16.37 -21.46
CA GLU A 97 10.30 16.59 -22.83
C GLU A 97 11.40 17.34 -23.59
N LYS A 98 11.79 16.84 -24.77
CA LYS A 98 12.84 17.44 -25.63
C LYS A 98 14.17 17.71 -24.91
N GLY A 99 14.48 16.97 -23.86
CA GLY A 99 15.73 17.12 -23.08
C GLY A 99 15.61 18.07 -21.89
N GLU A 100 14.47 18.72 -21.69
CA GLU A 100 14.21 19.61 -20.56
C GLU A 100 13.29 18.97 -19.53
N ILE A 101 13.53 19.26 -18.25
CA ILE A 101 12.64 18.83 -17.17
C ILE A 101 11.42 19.74 -17.18
N ILE A 102 10.27 19.17 -17.55
CA ILE A 102 8.99 19.89 -17.54
C ILE A 102 8.17 19.59 -16.29
N ASN A 103 8.48 18.51 -15.56
CA ASN A 103 7.90 18.24 -14.24
C ASN A 103 8.94 17.63 -13.29
N TYR A 104 8.95 18.10 -12.04
CA TYR A 104 9.84 17.63 -10.98
C TYR A 104 9.19 16.49 -10.20
N ALA A 105 10.02 15.57 -9.70
CA ALA A 105 9.56 14.51 -8.81
C ALA A 105 8.97 15.13 -7.53
N ARG A 106 7.74 14.75 -7.18
CA ARG A 106 7.11 15.10 -5.91
C ARG A 106 6.60 13.84 -5.22
N TYR A 107 6.49 13.91 -3.90
CA TYR A 107 5.82 12.87 -3.13
C TYR A 107 4.31 13.12 -3.16
N GLY A 108 3.52 12.06 -3.26
CA GLY A 108 2.08 12.11 -3.11
C GLY A 108 1.54 10.82 -2.49
N ASP A 109 0.40 10.95 -1.84
CA ASP A 109 -0.44 9.85 -1.36
C ASP A 109 -1.88 10.10 -1.80
N LYS A 110 -2.59 9.03 -2.16
CA LYS A 110 -3.93 9.12 -2.70
C LYS A 110 -4.75 7.85 -2.49
N SER A 111 -6.05 8.03 -2.32
CA SER A 111 -7.00 6.93 -2.47
C SER A 111 -7.07 6.52 -3.94
N LEU A 112 -7.08 5.21 -4.19
CA LEU A 112 -7.32 4.63 -5.51
C LEU A 112 -8.79 4.32 -5.77
N GLN A 113 -9.66 4.54 -4.77
CA GLN A 113 -11.08 4.16 -4.84
C GLN A 113 -12.03 5.36 -4.80
N ASN A 114 -11.52 6.55 -4.51
CA ASN A 114 -12.31 7.78 -4.55
C ASN A 114 -12.31 8.37 -5.97
N THR A 115 -13.45 8.94 -6.35
CA THR A 115 -13.56 9.79 -7.53
C THR A 115 -12.79 11.06 -7.26
N LEU A 116 -11.78 11.36 -8.08
CA LEU A 116 -11.19 12.71 -8.07
C LEU A 116 -12.25 13.68 -8.60
N SER A 117 -12.78 14.51 -7.72
CA SER A 117 -13.13 15.88 -8.10
C SER A 117 -11.82 16.66 -8.13
N GLY A 118 -11.51 17.29 -9.26
CA GLY A 118 -10.36 18.18 -9.40
C GLY A 118 -10.48 19.38 -8.45
N GLU A 119 -10.11 19.18 -7.18
CA GLU A 119 -9.87 20.24 -6.21
C GLU A 119 -8.41 20.14 -5.78
N ASP A 120 -7.58 21.03 -6.30
CA ASP A 120 -6.37 21.41 -5.57
C ASP A 120 -6.82 22.00 -4.23
N ALA A 121 -6.74 21.21 -3.16
CA ALA A 121 -7.11 21.60 -1.81
C ALA A 121 -6.34 22.84 -1.29
N ARG A 122 -5.34 23.34 -2.04
CA ARG A 122 -4.60 24.58 -1.74
C ARG A 122 -5.03 25.79 -2.56
N LEU A 123 -5.81 25.62 -3.63
CA LEU A 123 -6.16 26.71 -4.55
C LEU A 123 -7.67 26.93 -4.78
N GLY A 124 -8.56 26.12 -4.20
CA GLY A 124 -10.01 26.40 -4.16
C GLY A 124 -10.64 26.62 -5.54
N THR A 125 -10.01 26.12 -6.59
CA THR A 125 -10.45 26.28 -7.98
C THR A 125 -10.74 24.90 -8.53
N SER A 126 -12.04 24.65 -8.73
CA SER A 126 -12.53 23.46 -9.40
C SER A 126 -12.21 23.57 -10.89
N THR A 127 -11.16 22.88 -11.33
CA THR A 127 -10.97 22.60 -12.75
C THR A 127 -11.83 21.37 -13.03
N GLY A 128 -13.01 21.57 -13.62
CA GLY A 128 -14.08 20.57 -13.82
C GLY A 128 -13.73 19.36 -14.70
N HIS A 129 -12.63 18.69 -14.43
CA HIS A 129 -12.28 17.36 -14.90
C HIS A 129 -12.46 16.38 -13.74
N ASP A 130 -13.68 15.88 -13.63
CA ASP A 130 -13.95 14.67 -12.86
C ASP A 130 -13.39 13.45 -13.61
N SER A 131 -12.88 12.50 -12.84
CA SER A 131 -12.43 11.15 -13.23
C SER A 131 -10.92 10.96 -13.42
N SER A 132 -10.28 10.48 -12.35
CA SER A 132 -9.39 9.33 -12.51
C SER A 132 -10.01 8.13 -11.79
N GLU A 133 -10.81 7.34 -12.50
CA GLU A 133 -11.23 6.05 -11.97
C GLU A 133 -10.04 5.11 -12.12
N TYR A 134 -9.27 4.85 -11.05
CA TYR A 134 -8.17 3.89 -11.20
C TYR A 134 -8.75 2.51 -11.53
N ALA A 135 -8.03 1.77 -12.36
CA ALA A 135 -8.39 0.39 -12.64
C ALA A 135 -7.18 -0.54 -12.57
N PHE A 136 -7.46 -1.83 -12.44
CA PHE A 136 -6.47 -2.87 -12.75
C PHE A 136 -6.69 -3.40 -14.17
N TRP A 137 -5.62 -3.46 -14.94
CA TRP A 137 -5.56 -4.13 -16.24
C TRP A 137 -4.65 -5.34 -16.17
N LYS A 138 -4.98 -6.31 -17.02
CA LYS A 138 -4.08 -7.41 -17.36
C LYS A 138 -3.33 -7.07 -18.64
N TRP A 139 -2.01 -7.00 -18.56
CA TRP A 139 -1.14 -6.85 -19.72
C TRP A 139 -0.20 -8.06 -19.86
N SER A 140 0.52 -8.16 -20.97
CA SER A 140 1.43 -9.28 -21.27
C SER A 140 2.58 -9.38 -20.25
N VAL A 141 2.86 -8.28 -19.55
CA VAL A 141 3.92 -8.16 -18.54
C VAL A 141 3.41 -8.28 -17.10
N GLY A 142 2.10 -8.45 -16.89
CA GLY A 142 1.50 -8.62 -15.56
C GLY A 142 0.32 -7.68 -15.29
N ILE A 143 0.16 -7.31 -14.01
CA ILE A 143 -0.91 -6.42 -13.56
C ILE A 143 -0.44 -4.97 -13.67
N VAL A 144 -1.25 -4.15 -14.31
CA VAL A 144 -1.02 -2.71 -14.44
C VAL A 144 -2.07 -1.94 -13.68
N LEU A 145 -1.62 -0.92 -12.96
CA LEU A 145 -2.43 0.11 -12.32
C LEU A 145 -2.24 1.42 -13.09
N GLY A 146 -3.30 2.22 -13.16
CA GLY A 146 -3.40 3.40 -14.00
C GLY A 146 -4.80 3.99 -13.91
N GLU A 147 -4.99 5.13 -14.57
CA GLU A 147 -6.28 5.82 -14.66
C GLU A 147 -7.11 5.24 -15.81
N ALA A 148 -8.41 5.01 -15.61
CA ALA A 148 -9.30 4.52 -16.68
C ALA A 148 -9.59 5.57 -17.77
N SER A 149 -9.24 6.82 -17.51
CA SER A 149 -9.33 7.98 -18.39
C SER A 149 -8.00 8.77 -18.36
N ALA A 150 -7.78 9.66 -19.32
CA ALA A 150 -6.64 10.59 -19.28
C ALA A 150 -6.86 11.62 -18.16
N GLY A 151 -6.40 11.33 -16.96
CA GLY A 151 -6.45 12.22 -15.80
C GLY A 151 -5.12 12.92 -15.54
N GLU A 152 -5.06 13.74 -14.49
CA GLU A 152 -3.85 14.47 -14.11
C GLU A 152 -2.77 13.54 -13.52
N ASP A 153 -3.15 12.38 -12.96
CA ASP A 153 -2.18 11.50 -12.32
C ASP A 153 -1.38 10.64 -13.29
N SER A 154 -1.92 10.33 -14.47
CA SER A 154 -1.14 9.79 -15.58
C SER A 154 -0.05 10.78 -15.99
N GLN A 155 -0.29 12.09 -15.85
CA GLN A 155 0.72 13.13 -16.05
C GLN A 155 1.71 13.29 -14.90
N PHE A 156 1.57 12.52 -13.82
CA PHE A 156 2.45 12.62 -12.66
C PHE A 156 3.17 11.31 -12.35
N PHE A 157 2.44 10.19 -12.35
CA PHE A 157 2.98 8.85 -12.12
C PHE A 157 3.24 8.08 -13.44
N GLY A 158 2.71 8.56 -14.56
CA GLY A 158 2.76 7.92 -15.86
C GLY A 158 1.53 7.05 -16.16
N ASP A 159 1.24 6.88 -17.45
CA ASP A 159 0.01 6.25 -17.93
C ASP A 159 -0.14 4.78 -17.51
N THR A 160 0.96 4.06 -17.31
CA THR A 160 0.95 2.63 -16.96
C THR A 160 1.99 2.30 -15.90
N ILE A 161 1.52 1.84 -14.73
CA ILE A 161 2.38 1.49 -13.59
C ILE A 161 2.30 -0.03 -13.39
N GLN A 162 3.43 -0.72 -13.55
CA GLN A 162 3.52 -2.17 -13.43
C GLN A 162 3.78 -2.59 -11.98
N CYS A 163 2.93 -3.46 -11.44
CA CYS A 163 3.09 -3.99 -10.09
C CYS A 163 3.92 -5.28 -10.07
N LYS A 164 5.00 -5.32 -9.28
CA LYS A 164 5.94 -6.46 -9.25
C LYS A 164 5.37 -7.72 -8.62
N LYS A 165 4.45 -7.58 -7.64
CA LYS A 165 3.80 -8.70 -6.97
C LYS A 165 2.36 -8.80 -7.44
N GLN A 166 1.93 -10.01 -7.76
CA GLN A 166 0.51 -10.32 -8.00
C GLN A 166 -0.14 -10.62 -6.65
N PHE A 167 -0.89 -9.67 -6.12
CA PHE A 167 -1.69 -9.84 -4.91
C PHE A 167 -3.16 -10.11 -5.26
N PHE A 168 -3.60 -9.73 -6.46
CA PHE A 168 -4.89 -10.12 -7.02
C PHE A 168 -4.72 -11.17 -8.10
N ASP A 169 -5.64 -12.12 -8.13
CA ASP A 169 -5.80 -13.02 -9.26
C ASP A 169 -6.67 -12.34 -10.33
N LEU A 170 -6.02 -11.95 -11.42
CA LEU A 170 -6.64 -11.38 -12.61
C LEU A 170 -6.60 -12.37 -13.80
N SER A 171 -6.34 -13.65 -13.54
CA SER A 171 -6.20 -14.67 -14.59
C SER A 171 -7.45 -14.78 -15.48
N GLU A 172 -8.63 -14.58 -14.89
CA GLU A 172 -9.91 -14.69 -15.59
C GLU A 172 -10.29 -13.45 -16.43
N LEU A 173 -9.56 -12.34 -16.30
CA LEU A 173 -9.75 -11.15 -17.14
C LEU A 173 -9.26 -11.39 -18.57
N ARG A 174 -10.04 -10.93 -19.53
CA ARG A 174 -9.59 -10.73 -20.92
C ARG A 174 -8.67 -9.51 -21.00
N GLN A 175 -7.88 -9.42 -22.08
CA GLN A 175 -6.84 -8.40 -22.24
C GLN A 175 -7.41 -6.97 -22.36
N ASP A 176 -8.67 -6.84 -22.76
CA ASP A 176 -9.43 -5.60 -22.89
C ASP A 176 -10.32 -5.29 -21.68
N GLU A 177 -10.43 -6.22 -20.73
CA GLU A 177 -11.20 -6.03 -19.51
C GLU A 177 -10.34 -5.37 -18.42
N HIS A 178 -11.00 -4.54 -17.63
CA HIS A 178 -10.38 -3.84 -16.50
C HIS A 178 -11.32 -3.85 -15.31
N TYR A 179 -10.77 -3.77 -14.10
CA TYR A 179 -11.54 -3.62 -12.88
C TYR A 179 -11.43 -2.20 -12.36
N ARG A 180 -12.54 -1.47 -12.39
CA ARG A 180 -12.58 -0.14 -11.79
C ARG A 180 -12.55 -0.23 -10.27
N LEU A 181 -11.60 0.45 -9.64
CA LEU A 181 -11.36 0.36 -8.20
C LEU A 181 -12.40 1.07 -7.35
N ASP A 182 -13.15 2.01 -7.93
CA ASP A 182 -14.33 2.62 -7.31
C ASP A 182 -15.50 1.63 -7.16
N LYS A 183 -15.48 0.52 -7.91
CA LYS A 183 -16.46 -0.59 -7.79
C LYS A 183 -15.98 -1.73 -6.91
N VAL A 184 -14.81 -1.59 -6.28
CA VAL A 184 -14.23 -2.59 -5.38
C VAL A 184 -14.42 -2.15 -3.94
N THR A 185 -14.76 -3.07 -3.05
CA THR A 185 -14.83 -2.83 -1.61
C THR A 185 -14.01 -3.89 -0.89
N PHE A 186 -13.19 -3.45 0.06
CA PHE A 186 -12.44 -4.31 0.96
C PHE A 186 -13.10 -4.24 2.34
N LYS A 187 -13.33 -5.38 2.99
CA LYS A 187 -13.87 -5.40 4.35
C LYS A 187 -13.31 -6.54 5.17
N LEU A 188 -13.21 -6.32 6.49
CA LEU A 188 -12.84 -7.36 7.42
C LEU A 188 -13.98 -8.38 7.55
N THR A 189 -13.64 -9.66 7.45
CA THR A 189 -14.57 -10.77 7.69
C THR A 189 -13.92 -11.75 8.65
N LYS A 190 -14.73 -12.45 9.45
CA LYS A 190 -14.18 -13.45 10.37
C LYS A 190 -13.46 -14.52 9.57
N ASP A 191 -12.27 -14.89 10.04
CA ASP A 191 -11.57 -16.02 9.43
C ASP A 191 -12.18 -17.32 9.96
N GLU A 192 -13.08 -17.93 9.19
CA GLU A 192 -13.78 -19.17 9.56
C GLU A 192 -13.03 -20.44 9.11
N GLY A 193 -12.00 -20.31 8.27
CA GLY A 193 -11.24 -21.43 7.71
C GLY A 193 -10.25 -22.06 8.70
N SER A 194 -9.93 -23.34 8.46
CA SER A 194 -8.83 -24.05 9.12
C SER A 194 -7.45 -23.73 8.51
N GLU A 195 -7.42 -23.06 7.35
CA GLU A 195 -6.21 -22.77 6.60
C GLU A 195 -5.18 -21.97 7.41
N ASN A 196 -5.62 -21.22 8.42
CA ASN A 196 -4.78 -20.39 9.28
C ASN A 196 -4.73 -20.89 10.73
N ALA A 197 -5.01 -22.18 10.98
CA ALA A 197 -5.10 -22.74 12.34
C ALA A 197 -3.82 -22.51 13.17
N GLU A 198 -2.64 -22.66 12.57
CA GLU A 198 -1.36 -22.43 13.26
C GLU A 198 -1.18 -20.96 13.69
N LEU A 199 -1.56 -20.02 12.82
CA LEU A 199 -1.53 -18.58 13.15
C LEU A 199 -2.55 -18.25 14.24
N LYS A 200 -3.75 -18.84 14.18
CA LYS A 200 -4.77 -18.67 15.23
C LYS A 200 -4.29 -19.15 16.59
N GLU A 201 -3.56 -20.26 16.65
CA GLU A 201 -2.95 -20.72 17.89
C GLU A 201 -1.81 -19.79 18.34
N LYS A 202 -0.95 -19.34 17.41
CA LYS A 202 0.13 -18.37 17.72
C LYS A 202 -0.40 -17.07 18.32
N TYR A 203 -1.54 -16.57 17.83
CA TYR A 203 -2.14 -15.30 18.25
C TYR A 203 -3.42 -15.48 19.08
N LYS A 204 -3.50 -16.57 19.85
CA LYS A 204 -4.64 -16.87 20.71
C LYS A 204 -4.98 -15.70 21.64
N GLY A 205 -6.27 -15.37 21.73
CA GLY A 205 -6.78 -14.23 22.51
C GLY A 205 -6.78 -12.89 21.75
N ARG A 206 -6.37 -12.87 20.48
CA ARG A 206 -6.54 -11.74 19.55
C ARG A 206 -7.71 -11.98 18.62
N GLU A 207 -8.33 -10.90 18.17
CA GLU A 207 -9.31 -10.98 17.07
C GLU A 207 -8.56 -11.06 15.73
N ILE A 208 -8.91 -12.05 14.93
CA ILE A 208 -8.27 -12.34 13.65
C ILE A 208 -9.33 -12.29 12.55
N TYR A 209 -9.06 -11.48 11.54
CA TYR A 209 -9.93 -11.28 10.38
C TYR A 209 -9.21 -11.60 9.08
N SER A 210 -9.96 -12.09 8.11
CA SER A 210 -9.56 -12.13 6.71
C SER A 210 -10.07 -10.88 6.01
N ILE A 211 -9.43 -10.48 4.90
CA ILE A 211 -9.93 -9.37 4.09
C ILE A 211 -10.78 -9.94 2.95
N LYS A 212 -12.06 -9.61 2.93
CA LYS A 212 -12.96 -9.95 1.82
C LYS A 212 -12.94 -8.84 0.78
N ILE A 213 -12.89 -9.23 -0.49
CA ILE A 213 -13.07 -8.34 -1.65
C ILE A 213 -14.50 -8.52 -2.16
N GLU A 214 -15.20 -7.42 -2.38
CA GLU A 214 -16.50 -7.39 -3.04
C GLU A 214 -16.44 -6.46 -4.25
N THR A 215 -17.05 -6.87 -5.36
CA THR A 215 -17.11 -6.08 -6.60
C THR A 215 -18.57 -5.81 -6.92
N SER A 216 -18.93 -4.54 -7.10
CA SER A 216 -20.31 -4.11 -7.40
C SER A 216 -20.60 -3.98 -8.90
N GLU A 217 -19.60 -4.21 -9.76
CA GLU A 217 -19.74 -4.13 -11.21
C GLU A 217 -20.46 -5.35 -11.77
N SER A 218 -21.69 -5.15 -12.25
CA SER A 218 -22.53 -6.22 -12.80
C SER A 218 -21.92 -6.82 -14.06
N GLY A 219 -22.00 -8.15 -14.20
CA GLY A 219 -21.53 -8.87 -15.38
C GLY A 219 -20.04 -9.16 -15.42
N LYS A 220 -19.23 -8.65 -14.48
CA LYS A 220 -17.81 -9.01 -14.32
C LYS A 220 -17.62 -10.04 -13.22
N LYS A 221 -16.65 -10.94 -13.40
CA LYS A 221 -16.22 -11.85 -12.34
C LYS A 221 -15.63 -11.05 -11.18
N PRO A 222 -15.77 -11.47 -9.92
CA PRO A 222 -15.22 -10.73 -8.79
C PRO A 222 -13.69 -10.77 -8.79
N ILE A 223 -13.04 -9.69 -8.37
CA ILE A 223 -11.61 -9.68 -8.05
C ILE A 223 -11.38 -10.60 -6.85
N LYS A 224 -10.35 -11.44 -6.92
CA LYS A 224 -9.94 -12.33 -5.84
C LYS A 224 -8.50 -12.05 -5.45
N TRP A 225 -8.14 -12.43 -4.23
CA TRP A 225 -6.74 -12.54 -3.85
C TRP A 225 -6.06 -13.62 -4.68
N ALA A 226 -4.77 -13.45 -4.97
CA ALA A 226 -3.96 -14.51 -5.57
C ALA A 226 -3.88 -15.73 -4.64
N ASP A 227 -3.84 -16.95 -5.19
CA ASP A 227 -3.88 -18.19 -4.40
C ASP A 227 -2.79 -18.27 -3.32
N ASN A 228 -1.63 -17.68 -3.59
CA ASN A 228 -0.48 -17.62 -2.70
C ASN A 228 -0.47 -16.40 -1.77
N PHE A 229 -1.51 -15.57 -1.78
CA PHE A 229 -1.63 -14.36 -0.96
C PHE A 229 -2.98 -14.32 -0.25
N LYS A 230 -3.02 -14.70 1.03
CA LYS A 230 -4.25 -14.71 1.84
C LYS A 230 -4.10 -13.74 3.01
N PRO A 231 -4.56 -12.47 2.87
CA PRO A 231 -4.27 -11.46 3.85
C PRO A 231 -5.08 -11.64 5.13
N LEU A 232 -4.38 -11.55 6.26
CA LEU A 232 -4.89 -11.68 7.61
C LEU A 232 -4.63 -10.40 8.40
N VAL A 233 -5.60 -10.03 9.22
CA VAL A 233 -5.57 -8.84 10.07
C VAL A 233 -5.72 -9.27 11.52
N ILE A 234 -4.79 -8.81 12.36
CA ILE A 234 -4.78 -9.05 13.80
C ILE A 234 -5.00 -7.72 14.50
N ILE A 235 -5.96 -7.69 15.43
CA ILE A 235 -6.28 -6.54 16.28
C ILE A 235 -5.59 -6.67 17.64
#